data_AF-A0A816HRL0-F1
#
_entry.id   AF-A0A816HRL0-F1
#
_cell.length_a   1.000
_cell.length_b   1.000
_cell.length_c   1.000
_cell.angle_alpha   90.00
_cell.angle_beta   90.00
_cell.angle_gamma   90.00
#
_symmetry.space_group_name_H-M   'P 1'
#
loop_
_entity.id
_entity.type
_entity.pdbx_description
1 polymer ?
#
loop_
_entity_poly.entity_id
_entity_poly.type
_entity_poly.pdbx_seq_one_letter_code
_entity_poly.pdbx_strand_id
1 'polypeptide(L)'
;ILLCCLLTTASYQGDYFTLSGQGNRFQPDDNAQLLSTISNVDVTASCAIYCLENTFCRTFNFDSTTHQCELYEGWFTAGNFISTNASSIAGWMEINSAMFSSYNASADQCQNSRYLSVDIASGRCKCPARTFWNGTFCLNQ
;
A
#
# COMPACT_ATOMS: atom_id res chain seq x y z
N ILE A 1 14.53 -9.94 -40.98
CA ILE A 1 14.78 -9.31 -39.66
C ILE A 1 13.42 -9.16 -39.00
N LEU A 2 13.02 -10.11 -38.17
CA LEU A 2 11.83 -9.99 -37.32
C LEU A 2 12.29 -10.41 -35.93
N LEU A 3 12.67 -9.42 -35.11
CA LEU A 3 13.02 -9.62 -33.72
C LEU A 3 11.71 -9.77 -32.95
N CYS A 4 11.35 -11.02 -32.66
CA CYS A 4 10.23 -11.36 -31.80
C CYS A 4 10.64 -11.02 -30.36
N CYS A 5 10.19 -9.88 -29.84
CA CYS A 5 10.33 -9.54 -28.42
C CYS A 5 9.48 -10.52 -27.61
N LEU A 6 10.14 -11.57 -27.11
CA LEU A 6 9.68 -12.37 -25.98
C LEU A 6 9.70 -11.48 -24.73
N LEU A 7 8.65 -10.68 -24.55
CA LEU A 7 8.33 -10.15 -23.24
C LEU A 7 7.78 -11.30 -22.42
N THR A 8 8.67 -11.96 -21.68
CA THR A 8 8.28 -12.80 -20.55
C THR A 8 7.51 -11.91 -19.58
N THR A 9 6.18 -12.05 -19.56
CA THR A 9 5.35 -11.45 -18.52
C THR A 9 5.67 -12.17 -17.22
N ALA A 10 6.68 -11.67 -16.50
CA ALA A 10 6.73 -11.87 -15.06
C ALA A 10 5.39 -11.34 -14.52
N SER A 11 4.52 -12.25 -14.10
CA SER A 11 3.18 -11.93 -13.63
C SER A 11 3.31 -11.18 -12.30
N TYR A 12 3.41 -9.85 -12.37
CA TYR A 12 3.30 -8.96 -11.23
C TYR A 12 1.87 -9.07 -10.69
N GLN A 13 1.68 -9.81 -9.59
CA GLN A 13 0.50 -9.63 -8.76
C GLN A 13 0.80 -8.42 -7.88
N GLY A 14 0.48 -7.23 -8.39
CA GLY A 14 0.64 -6.00 -7.65
C GLY A 14 -0.17 -6.03 -6.36
N ASP A 15 0.31 -5.29 -5.36
CA ASP A 15 -0.49 -4.99 -4.18
C ASP A 15 -1.85 -4.45 -4.66
N TYR A 16 -2.90 -5.20 -4.38
CA TYR A 16 -4.25 -4.80 -4.79
C TYR A 16 -4.68 -3.68 -3.85
N PHE A 17 -4.71 -2.45 -4.36
CA PHE A 17 -5.47 -1.40 -3.70
C PHE A 17 -6.95 -1.71 -3.90
N THR A 18 -7.68 -1.83 -2.81
CA THR A 18 -9.14 -1.76 -2.85
C THR A 18 -9.51 -0.28 -2.95
N LEU A 19 -10.41 0.03 -3.87
CA LEU A 19 -10.93 1.39 -4.04
C LEU A 19 -12.35 1.47 -3.48
N SER A 20 -12.67 2.60 -2.86
CA SER A 20 -14.05 2.94 -2.53
C SER A 20 -14.87 3.16 -3.81
N GLY A 21 -16.20 3.22 -3.67
CA GLY A 21 -17.02 3.86 -4.69
C GLY A 21 -16.66 5.34 -4.86
N GLN A 22 -16.96 5.90 -6.03
CA GLN A 22 -16.91 7.36 -6.25
C GLN A 22 -17.77 8.09 -5.22
N GLY A 23 -17.39 9.32 -4.88
CA GLY A 23 -18.11 10.09 -3.88
C GLY A 23 -17.73 9.75 -2.45
N ASN A 24 -16.62 9.06 -2.22
CA ASN A 24 -16.18 8.68 -0.88
C ASN A 24 -14.75 9.16 -0.63
N ARG A 25 -14.52 9.56 0.61
CA ARG A 25 -13.23 10.00 1.11
C ARG A 25 -12.97 9.33 2.46
N PHE A 26 -11.74 8.87 2.67
CA PHE A 26 -11.31 8.39 3.97
C PHE A 26 -11.03 9.59 4.89
N GLN A 27 -11.61 9.55 6.08
CA GLN A 27 -11.35 10.49 7.16
C GLN A 27 -10.77 9.69 8.33
N PRO A 28 -9.47 9.86 8.66
CA PRO A 28 -8.90 9.20 9.84
C PRO A 28 -9.53 9.74 11.12
N ASP A 29 -9.58 8.93 12.17
CA ASP A 29 -10.07 9.37 13.49
C ASP A 29 -9.14 10.41 14.14
N ASP A 30 -7.86 10.42 13.73
CA ASP A 30 -6.85 11.39 14.15
C ASP A 30 -6.18 12.03 12.93
N ASN A 31 -6.18 13.37 12.89
CA ASN A 31 -5.52 14.15 11.85
C ASN A 31 -3.98 14.00 11.85
N ALA A 32 -3.39 13.50 12.94
CA ALA A 32 -1.96 13.17 13.01
C ALA A 32 -1.53 12.10 11.99
N GLN A 33 -2.49 11.39 11.38
CA GLN A 33 -2.23 10.34 10.40
C GLN A 33 -2.01 10.86 8.97
N LEU A 34 -2.19 12.16 8.69
CA LEU A 34 -1.90 12.72 7.36
C LEU A 34 -0.38 12.80 7.14
N LEU A 35 0.10 12.08 6.14
CA LEU A 35 1.52 12.01 5.79
C LEU A 35 1.92 13.08 4.78
N SER A 36 1.09 13.28 3.75
CA SER A 36 1.39 14.20 2.66
C SER A 36 0.16 14.57 1.87
N THR A 37 0.18 15.77 1.28
CA THR A 37 -0.75 16.19 0.25
C THR A 37 0.03 16.52 -1.02
N ILE A 38 -0.29 15.84 -2.11
CA ILE A 38 0.38 15.97 -3.40
C ILE A 38 -0.62 16.63 -4.36
N SER A 39 -0.17 17.67 -5.07
CA SER A 39 -1.00 18.39 -6.05
C SER A 39 -0.59 18.05 -7.48
N ASN A 40 -1.43 18.42 -8.45
CA ASN A 40 -1.25 18.13 -9.87
C ASN A 40 -1.22 16.62 -10.17
N VAL A 41 -2.12 15.89 -9.53
CA VAL A 41 -2.31 14.45 -9.73
C VAL A 41 -3.51 14.23 -10.63
N ASP A 42 -3.31 13.62 -11.80
CA ASP A 42 -4.36 13.53 -12.83
C ASP A 42 -5.21 12.26 -12.73
N VAL A 43 -4.66 11.20 -12.15
CA VAL A 43 -5.32 9.89 -12.11
C VAL A 43 -5.15 9.24 -10.74
N THR A 44 -6.19 8.54 -10.29
CA THR A 44 -6.21 7.80 -9.01
C THR A 44 -5.05 6.82 -8.89
N ALA A 45 -4.61 6.21 -10.01
CA ALA A 45 -3.49 5.27 -10.01
C ALA A 45 -2.17 5.92 -9.54
N SER A 46 -1.97 7.21 -9.77
CA SER A 46 -0.78 7.93 -9.29
C SER A 46 -0.76 8.03 -7.77
N CYS A 47 -1.91 8.20 -7.11
CA CYS A 47 -2.01 8.15 -5.66
C CYS A 47 -1.59 6.81 -5.07
N ALA A 48 -1.99 5.71 -5.72
CA ALA A 48 -1.57 4.38 -5.32
C ALA A 48 -0.04 4.22 -5.40
N ILE A 49 0.58 4.73 -6.48
CA ILE A 49 2.04 4.73 -6.64
C ILE A 49 2.72 5.56 -5.54
N TYR A 50 2.26 6.78 -5.28
CA TYR A 50 2.82 7.61 -4.20
C TYR A 50 2.67 6.95 -2.83
N CYS A 51 1.55 6.26 -2.59
CA CYS A 51 1.33 5.52 -1.36
C CYS A 51 2.24 4.28 -1.24
N LEU A 52 2.57 3.62 -2.36
CA LEU A 52 3.54 2.51 -2.38
C LEU A 52 4.97 2.99 -2.10
N GLU A 53 5.34 4.17 -2.62
CA GLU A 53 6.66 4.77 -2.42
C GLU A 53 6.85 5.30 -0.99
N ASN A 54 5.78 5.71 -0.31
CA ASN A 54 5.83 6.14 1.09
C ASN A 54 5.66 4.94 2.04
N THR A 55 6.71 4.59 2.80
CA THR A 55 6.71 3.43 3.72
C THR A 55 5.67 3.50 4.84
N PHE A 56 5.10 4.67 5.13
CA PHE A 56 4.06 4.82 6.15
C PHE A 56 2.65 4.81 5.57
N CYS A 57 2.47 5.04 4.27
CA CYS A 57 1.12 5.22 3.69
C CYS A 57 0.32 3.91 3.58
N ARG A 58 -0.87 3.86 4.18
CA ARG A 58 -1.78 2.70 4.12
C ARG A 58 -3.06 2.99 3.35
N THR A 59 -3.50 4.23 3.39
CA THR A 59 -4.73 4.71 2.74
C THR A 59 -4.43 6.01 2.02
N PHE A 60 -5.09 6.27 0.90
CA PHE A 60 -5.02 7.54 0.21
C PHE A 60 -6.41 8.05 -0.17
N ASN A 61 -6.52 9.37 -0.33
CA ASN A 61 -7.64 10.02 -1.00
C ASN A 61 -7.17 10.62 -2.31
N PHE A 62 -7.97 10.51 -3.35
CA PHE A 62 -7.82 11.20 -4.62
C PHE A 62 -9.05 12.05 -4.87
N ASP A 63 -8.86 13.30 -5.28
CA ASP A 63 -9.93 14.17 -5.76
C ASP A 63 -9.60 14.68 -7.17
N SER A 64 -10.39 14.26 -8.15
CA SER A 64 -10.19 14.64 -9.55
C SER A 64 -10.57 16.08 -9.87
N THR A 65 -11.30 16.78 -8.99
CA THR A 65 -11.64 18.20 -9.19
C THR A 65 -10.47 19.08 -8.79
N THR A 66 -9.83 18.78 -7.66
CA THR A 66 -8.69 19.56 -7.16
C THR A 66 -7.35 19.03 -7.67
N HIS A 67 -7.35 17.89 -8.37
CA HIS A 67 -6.14 17.18 -8.79
C HIS A 67 -5.19 16.92 -7.61
N GLN A 68 -5.77 16.51 -6.48
CA GLN A 68 -5.02 16.29 -5.24
C GLN A 68 -5.07 14.84 -4.78
N CYS A 69 -3.96 14.46 -4.16
CA CYS A 69 -3.78 13.21 -3.45
C CYS A 69 -3.45 13.49 -1.99
N GLU A 70 -4.06 12.78 -1.06
CA GLU A 70 -3.67 12.80 0.34
C GLU A 70 -3.30 11.39 0.76
N LEU A 71 -2.15 11.27 1.43
CA LEU A 71 -1.62 10.00 1.89
C LEU A 71 -1.76 9.92 3.41
N TYR A 72 -2.25 8.79 3.91
CA TYR A 72 -2.50 8.58 5.33
C TYR A 72 -1.76 7.35 5.85
N GLU A 73 -1.27 7.44 7.08
CA GLU A 73 -0.70 6.31 7.82
C GLU A 73 -1.77 5.31 8.26
N GLY A 74 -2.98 5.81 8.55
CA GLY A 74 -4.11 5.01 9.02
C GLY A 74 -4.51 3.91 8.05
N TRP A 75 -4.67 2.70 8.58
CA TRP A 75 -5.43 1.66 7.90
C TRP A 75 -6.89 2.13 7.72
N PHE A 76 -7.60 1.65 6.69
CA PHE A 76 -9.01 1.97 6.44
C PHE A 76 -9.98 1.80 7.63
N THR A 77 -9.59 1.04 8.67
CA THR A 77 -10.37 0.80 9.89
C THR A 77 -10.05 1.79 11.02
N ALA A 78 -9.00 2.61 10.88
CA ALA A 78 -8.59 3.64 11.84
C ALA A 78 -9.28 5.00 11.55
N GLY A 79 -10.46 4.94 10.94
CA GLY A 79 -11.21 6.08 10.44
C GLY A 79 -12.52 5.65 9.81
N ASN A 80 -13.16 6.60 9.13
CA ASN A 80 -14.46 6.41 8.49
C ASN A 80 -14.39 6.82 7.02
N PHE A 81 -15.19 6.16 6.19
CA PHE A 81 -15.47 6.64 4.83
C PHE A 81 -16.66 7.59 4.89
N ILE A 82 -16.42 8.84 4.57
CA ILE A 82 -17.45 9.87 4.48
C ILE A 82 -17.83 10.08 3.02
N SER A 83 -19.12 10.29 2.78
CA SER A 83 -19.60 10.65 1.45
C SER A 83 -19.34 12.13 1.19
N THR A 84 -18.69 12.43 0.07
CA THR A 84 -18.30 13.78 -0.35
C THR A 84 -18.70 14.02 -1.81
N ASN A 85 -17.92 14.80 -2.54
CA ASN A 85 -18.10 15.12 -3.95
C ASN A 85 -17.91 13.87 -4.81
N ALA A 86 -18.67 13.73 -5.90
CA ALA A 86 -18.52 12.60 -6.83
C ALA A 86 -17.11 12.43 -7.43
N SER A 87 -16.24 13.46 -7.32
CA SER A 87 -14.84 13.43 -7.74
C SER A 87 -13.88 12.73 -6.78
N SER A 88 -14.31 12.44 -5.55
CA SER A 88 -13.46 11.82 -4.53
C SER A 88 -13.50 10.29 -4.61
N ILE A 89 -12.33 9.67 -4.52
CA ILE A 89 -12.13 8.22 -4.36
C ILE A 89 -11.08 8.01 -3.27
N ALA A 90 -11.34 7.09 -2.35
CA ALA A 90 -10.35 6.62 -1.41
C ALA A 90 -9.84 5.23 -1.83
N GLY A 91 -8.57 4.95 -1.58
CA GLY A 91 -7.95 3.66 -1.84
C GLY A 91 -7.11 3.19 -0.67
N TRP A 92 -7.07 1.90 -0.40
CA TRP A 92 -6.27 1.33 0.67
C TRP A 92 -5.64 0.00 0.26
N MET A 93 -4.49 -0.29 0.85
CA MET A 93 -3.81 -1.55 0.65
C MET A 93 -4.38 -2.61 1.59
N GLU A 94 -4.95 -3.68 1.05
CA GLU A 94 -5.33 -4.85 1.85
C GLU A 94 -4.10 -5.70 2.15
N ILE A 95 -3.67 -5.67 3.41
CA ILE A 95 -2.57 -6.50 3.89
C ILE A 95 -3.17 -7.82 4.41
N ASN A 96 -3.29 -8.82 3.55
CA ASN A 96 -3.81 -10.14 3.93
C ASN A 96 -2.71 -11.00 4.59
N SER A 97 -2.98 -11.60 5.74
CA SER A 97 -2.06 -12.53 6.42
C SER A 97 -1.59 -13.74 5.57
N ALA A 98 -2.41 -14.19 4.60
CA ALA A 98 -2.04 -15.22 3.62
C ALA A 98 -1.00 -14.73 2.60
N MET A 99 -0.89 -13.41 2.44
CA MET A 99 0.19 -12.78 1.70
C MET A 99 1.46 -12.73 2.55
N PHE A 100 1.69 -13.54 3.59
CA PHE A 100 2.94 -13.51 4.35
C PHE A 100 3.53 -14.91 4.53
N SER A 101 4.81 -15.09 4.19
CA SER A 101 5.57 -16.32 4.43
C SER A 101 6.62 -16.11 5.53
N SER A 102 6.74 -17.06 6.46
CA SER A 102 7.74 -17.02 7.54
C SER A 102 9.15 -17.21 7.01
N TYR A 103 10.06 -16.33 7.42
CA TYR A 103 11.48 -16.37 7.08
C TYR A 103 12.35 -16.52 8.33
N ASN A 104 13.57 -17.04 8.17
CA ASN A 104 14.47 -17.33 9.29
C ASN A 104 15.23 -16.08 9.78
N ALA A 105 14.47 -15.03 10.15
CA ALA A 105 14.99 -13.78 10.71
C ALA A 105 14.34 -13.52 12.07
N SER A 106 15.08 -12.98 13.05
CA SER A 106 14.54 -12.76 14.40
C SER A 106 13.53 -11.61 14.42
N ALA A 107 12.56 -11.68 15.34
CA ALA A 107 11.53 -10.65 15.52
C ALA A 107 12.07 -9.21 15.61
N ASP A 108 13.26 -9.04 16.19
CA ASP A 108 13.91 -7.74 16.35
C ASP A 108 14.28 -7.09 15.00
N GLN A 109 14.55 -7.90 13.98
CA GLN A 109 14.89 -7.43 12.63
C GLN A 109 13.65 -6.96 11.86
N CYS A 110 12.45 -7.30 12.34
CA CYS A 110 11.18 -7.01 11.66
C CYS A 110 10.63 -5.62 11.96
N GLN A 111 11.13 -4.95 13.01
CA GLN A 111 10.45 -3.80 13.62
C GLN A 111 10.47 -2.53 12.74
N ASN A 112 11.27 -2.52 11.66
CA ASN A 112 11.49 -1.32 10.84
C ASN A 112 10.82 -1.35 9.44
N SER A 113 9.94 -2.32 9.13
CA SER A 113 9.34 -2.39 7.78
C SER A 113 7.85 -2.75 7.76
N ARG A 114 7.11 -1.99 6.94
CA ARG A 114 5.67 -2.09 6.68
C ARG A 114 5.21 -3.42 6.05
N TYR A 115 6.17 -4.17 5.51
CA TYR A 115 6.01 -5.46 4.84
C TYR A 115 6.44 -6.62 5.74
N LEU A 116 6.84 -6.34 6.99
CA LEU A 116 7.25 -7.35 7.93
C LEU A 116 6.18 -7.56 9.01
N SER A 117 5.82 -8.82 9.26
CA SER A 117 4.98 -9.21 10.38
C SER A 117 5.71 -10.22 11.25
N VAL A 118 5.61 -10.13 12.57
CA VAL A 118 6.21 -11.12 13.46
C VAL A 118 5.29 -12.32 13.60
N ASP A 119 5.80 -13.50 13.29
CA ASP A 119 5.17 -14.75 13.63
C ASP A 119 5.33 -15.02 15.13
N ILE A 120 4.29 -14.70 15.91
CA ILE A 120 4.32 -14.80 17.38
C ILE A 120 4.63 -16.23 17.86
N ALA A 121 4.23 -17.25 17.09
CA ALA A 121 4.48 -18.65 17.43
C ALA A 121 5.95 -19.07 17.26
N SER A 122 6.69 -18.46 16.33
CA SER A 122 8.07 -18.83 16.02
C SER A 122 9.10 -17.75 16.38
N GLY A 123 8.66 -16.55 16.74
CA GLY A 123 9.52 -15.40 17.03
C GLY A 123 10.26 -14.87 15.80
N ARG A 124 9.71 -15.10 14.59
CA ARG A 124 10.39 -14.85 13.32
C ARG A 124 9.69 -13.81 12.45
N CYS A 125 10.43 -13.14 11.58
CA CYS A 125 9.82 -12.27 10.56
C CYS A 125 9.05 -13.08 9.52
N LYS A 126 7.94 -12.52 9.05
CA LYS A 126 7.23 -12.91 7.84
C LYS A 126 7.31 -11.76 6.84
N CYS A 127 7.63 -12.08 5.59
CA CYS A 127 7.60 -11.14 4.47
C CYS A 127 6.42 -11.42 3.58
N PRO A 128 6.01 -10.48 2.70
CA PRO A 128 4.86 -10.70 1.88
C PRO A 128 5.07 -11.84 0.86
N ALA A 129 4.01 -12.45 0.36
CA ALA A 129 4.08 -13.53 -0.61
C ALA A 129 4.85 -13.05 -1.86
N ARG A 130 5.69 -13.93 -2.41
CA ARG A 130 6.57 -13.64 -3.57
C ARG A 130 7.67 -12.59 -3.33
N THR A 131 7.91 -12.24 -2.07
CA THR A 131 9.13 -11.51 -1.67
C THR A 131 10.08 -12.46 -0.95
N PHE A 132 11.37 -12.18 -0.94
CA PHE A 132 12.38 -12.86 -0.14
C PHE A 132 13.00 -11.91 0.87
N TRP A 133 13.37 -12.44 2.03
CA TRP A 133 14.13 -11.69 3.02
C TRP A 133 15.61 -11.62 2.62
N ASN A 134 16.15 -10.41 2.44
CA ASN A 134 17.56 -10.22 2.08
C ASN A 134 18.49 -10.05 3.30
N GLY A 135 17.98 -10.18 4.53
CA GLY A 135 18.71 -9.89 5.77
C GLY A 135 18.33 -8.56 6.42
N THR A 136 17.75 -7.63 5.66
CA THR A 136 17.42 -6.27 6.12
C THR A 136 16.00 -5.83 5.73
N PHE A 137 15.53 -6.21 4.54
CA PHE A 137 14.21 -5.88 4.01
C PHE A 137 13.64 -7.05 3.20
N CYS A 138 12.31 -7.06 3.01
CA CYS A 138 11.67 -7.93 2.04
C CYS A 138 11.87 -7.34 0.64
N LEU A 139 12.47 -8.10 -0.26
CA LEU A 139 12.67 -7.74 -1.67
C LEU A 139 11.81 -8.63 -2.56
N ASN A 140 11.39 -8.13 -3.71
CA ASN A 140 10.70 -8.96 -4.70
C ASN A 140 11.65 -10.05 -5.23
N GLN A 141 11.16 -11.30 -5.34
CA GLN A 141 11.89 -12.41 -6.00
C GLN A 141 11.97 -12.23 -7.52
#